data_AF-A0A146L661-F1
#
_entry.id   AF-A0A146L661-F1
#
_cell.length_a   1.000
_cell.length_b   1.000
_cell.length_c   1.000
_cell.angle_alpha   90.00
_cell.angle_beta   90.00
_cell.angle_gamma   90.00
#
_symmetry.space_group_name_H-M   'P 1'
#
loop_
_entity.id
_entity.type
_entity.pdbx_description
1 polymer ?
#
loop_
_entity_poly.entity_id
_entity_poly.type
_entity_poly.pdbx_seq_one_letter_code
_entity_poly.pdbx_strand_id
1 'polypeptide(L)'
;MDTYILERDEIVHGILDKLSKNTNVLFLSKRPNVILKNLRSKMITNAGDNPNLFYDLQNKWAPVYALGLYGSDEVIGMADTRIDFNSCFLIDYKDIPFYLPNSTTYNDTRHRKLRAYIRQDMSVDVLASNGYHGTHIASSAAGDCIDQPKYNGIAPSARIAFYELSAKRGIIELPSKLEEIFHIPYKLRARIYMVSWGCSLEHDSQNLPSACSYYDSLSYDIDKFVYENDDMLVVTAAGNEGDYGYSTVGSPATYKNGMAVGSMNDRTSTTNENRIKNSGEVSINTVAGFSSKGPVYDGRIKPDIMASGNFVYSSAADTLRGRVT
;
A
#
# COMPACT_ATOMS: atom_id res chain seq x y z
N MET A 1 22.76 -11.91 10.01
CA MET A 1 23.11 -10.48 10.00
C MET A 1 21.94 -9.78 10.62
N ASP A 2 22.21 -9.11 11.74
CA ASP A 2 21.23 -9.02 12.80
C ASP A 2 20.89 -7.54 13.00
N THR A 3 19.68 -7.18 12.57
CA THR A 3 19.12 -5.84 12.71
C THR A 3 18.58 -5.72 14.13
N TYR A 4 19.20 -4.87 14.96
CA TYR A 4 18.75 -4.61 16.33
C TYR A 4 17.93 -3.33 16.38
N ILE A 5 16.69 -3.43 16.86
CA ILE A 5 15.81 -2.29 17.10
C ILE A 5 15.74 -2.06 18.61
N LEU A 6 16.02 -0.82 19.02
CA LEU A 6 15.82 -0.37 20.39
C LEU A 6 14.45 0.32 20.46
N GLU A 7 13.49 -0.30 21.14
CA GLU A 7 12.23 0.36 21.45
C GLU A 7 12.45 1.46 22.51
N ARG A 8 11.54 2.44 22.53
CA ARG A 8 11.70 3.66 23.33
C ARG A 8 11.59 3.37 24.83
N ASP A 9 12.72 3.51 25.52
CA ASP A 9 12.80 3.97 26.90
C ASP A 9 14.09 4.77 27.09
N GLU A 10 14.19 5.56 28.17
CA GLU A 10 15.19 6.63 28.38
C GLU A 10 16.68 6.17 28.40
N ILE A 11 16.92 4.86 28.37
CA ILE A 11 18.22 4.20 28.33
C ILE A 11 18.93 4.38 26.96
N VAL A 12 18.19 4.70 25.90
CA VAL A 12 18.65 4.65 24.50
C VAL A 12 19.87 5.54 24.22
N HIS A 13 20.01 6.74 24.81
CA HIS A 13 21.12 7.66 24.48
C HIS A 13 22.51 7.08 24.78
N GLY A 14 22.69 6.40 25.91
CA GLY A 14 23.98 5.79 26.28
C GLY A 14 24.30 4.49 25.51
N ILE A 15 23.31 3.89 24.86
CA ILE A 15 23.46 2.69 24.03
C ILE A 15 23.76 3.07 22.58
N LEU A 16 23.02 4.02 21.99
CA LEU A 16 23.28 4.51 20.63
C LEU A 16 24.71 4.99 20.45
N ASP A 17 25.26 5.70 21.43
CA ASP A 17 26.61 6.26 21.39
C ASP A 17 27.73 5.21 21.58
N LYS A 18 27.36 3.97 21.96
CA LYS A 18 28.24 2.79 21.98
C LYS A 18 28.08 1.96 20.71
N LEU A 19 26.85 1.82 20.21
CA LEU A 19 26.55 1.13 18.95
C LEU A 19 27.16 1.87 17.75
N SER A 20 27.10 3.21 17.72
CA SER A 20 27.70 4.03 16.65
C SER A 20 29.22 3.92 16.55
N LYS A 21 29.88 3.49 17.64
CA LYS A 21 31.33 3.28 17.73
C LYS A 21 31.74 1.81 17.54
N ASN A 22 30.78 0.90 17.37
CA ASN A 22 31.04 -0.51 17.15
C ASN A 22 31.24 -0.78 15.65
N THR A 23 32.41 -1.28 15.26
CA THR A 23 32.77 -1.54 13.86
C THR A 23 31.89 -2.58 13.15
N ASN A 24 31.11 -3.36 13.91
CA ASN A 24 30.15 -4.32 13.35
C ASN A 24 28.77 -3.69 13.04
N VAL A 25 28.53 -2.44 13.43
CA VAL A 25 27.28 -1.72 13.17
C VAL A 25 27.43 -0.91 11.88
N LEU A 26 26.71 -1.30 10.84
CA LEU A 26 26.79 -0.66 9.52
C LEU A 26 26.13 0.72 9.48
N PHE A 27 24.95 0.86 10.09
CA PHE A 27 24.24 2.12 10.24
C PHE A 27 23.27 2.07 11.43
N LEU A 28 22.80 3.23 11.88
CA LEU A 28 21.72 3.39 12.85
C LEU A 28 20.70 4.39 12.29
N SER A 29 19.43 4.02 12.29
CA SER A 29 18.33 4.91 11.86
C SER A 29 17.19 4.88 12.89
N LYS A 30 16.59 6.04 13.16
CA LYS A 30 15.32 6.11 13.90
C LYS A 30 14.24 5.45 13.03
N ARG A 31 13.56 4.43 13.55
CA ARG A 31 12.41 3.81 12.87
C ARG A 31 11.28 4.86 12.74
N PRO A 32 10.74 5.11 11.53
CA PRO A 32 9.70 6.12 11.35
C PRO A 32 8.36 5.66 11.90
N ASN A 33 7.51 6.62 12.28
CA ASN A 33 6.09 6.37 12.57
C ASN A 33 5.34 6.20 11.25
N VAL A 34 4.77 5.01 11.03
CA VAL A 34 4.12 4.64 9.77
C VAL A 34 2.60 4.77 9.90
N ILE A 35 1.99 5.44 8.91
CA ILE A 35 0.54 5.57 8.75
C ILE A 35 0.09 5.11 7.37
N LEU A 36 -1.20 4.82 7.27
CA LEU A 36 -1.90 4.51 6.03
C LEU A 36 -1.86 5.71 5.06
N LYS A 37 -1.65 5.47 3.76
CA LYS A 37 -1.51 6.53 2.74
C LYS A 37 -2.70 6.62 1.78
N ASN A 38 -3.92 6.45 2.29
CA ASN A 38 -5.12 7.10 1.77
C ASN A 38 -6.12 7.42 2.90
N LEU A 39 -7.10 8.30 2.63
CA LEU A 39 -8.14 8.68 3.60
C LEU A 39 -9.57 8.57 3.04
N ARG A 40 -9.75 8.68 1.70
CA ARG A 40 -11.04 8.62 1.00
C ARG A 40 -10.88 8.09 -0.42
N SER A 41 -12.01 7.66 -0.99
CA SER A 41 -12.14 6.80 -2.16
C SER A 41 -13.12 7.43 -3.19
N LYS A 42 -12.82 7.62 -4.53
CA LYS A 42 -13.70 7.99 -5.73
C LYS A 42 -13.21 7.86 -7.25
N MET A 43 -12.30 7.01 -7.75
CA MET A 43 -12.01 6.72 -9.20
C MET A 43 -11.54 5.26 -9.53
N ILE A 44 -11.86 4.77 -10.73
CA ILE A 44 -11.45 3.53 -11.44
C ILE A 44 -9.98 3.57 -11.89
N THR A 45 -9.37 2.40 -12.09
CA THR A 45 -8.11 2.24 -12.85
C THR A 45 -8.35 1.35 -14.09
N ASN A 46 -7.66 1.61 -15.20
CA ASN A 46 -7.93 1.11 -16.58
C ASN A 46 -9.15 1.68 -17.36
N ALA A 47 -9.94 2.62 -16.84
CA ALA A 47 -10.86 3.39 -17.70
C ALA A 47 -11.21 4.77 -17.14
N GLY A 48 -11.21 5.77 -18.02
CA GLY A 48 -11.72 7.09 -17.71
C GLY A 48 -13.25 7.11 -17.62
N ASP A 49 -13.73 7.64 -16.51
CA ASP A 49 -14.76 8.68 -16.51
C ASP A 49 -16.23 8.34 -16.84
N ASN A 50 -16.61 7.09 -17.16
CA ASN A 50 -18.05 6.77 -17.24
C ASN A 50 -18.42 5.31 -16.93
N PRO A 51 -19.19 5.03 -15.85
CA PRO A 51 -19.70 3.69 -15.57
C PRO A 51 -20.68 3.17 -16.65
N ASN A 52 -21.23 4.04 -17.50
CA ASN A 52 -22.10 3.67 -18.62
C ASN A 52 -21.34 3.44 -19.94
N LEU A 53 -20.04 3.78 -20.04
CA LEU A 53 -19.21 3.47 -21.23
C LEU A 53 -18.60 2.06 -21.21
N PHE A 54 -18.77 1.31 -20.11
CA PHE A 54 -18.30 -0.08 -20.00
C PHE A 54 -18.83 -1.02 -21.08
N TYR A 55 -19.96 -0.69 -21.72
CA TYR A 55 -20.55 -1.47 -22.81
C TYR A 55 -20.09 -1.07 -24.22
N ASP A 56 -19.55 0.14 -24.42
CA ASP A 56 -19.31 0.69 -25.77
C ASP A 56 -17.82 0.79 -26.15
N LEU A 57 -16.91 0.74 -25.17
CA LEU A 57 -15.48 1.04 -25.40
C LEU A 57 -14.47 0.08 -24.75
N GLN A 58 -14.82 -1.21 -24.59
CA GLN A 58 -13.91 -2.26 -24.06
C GLN A 58 -12.53 -2.30 -24.75
N ASN A 59 -12.42 -1.87 -26.02
CA ASN A 59 -11.19 -1.93 -26.81
C ASN A 59 -10.32 -0.65 -26.83
N LYS A 60 -10.74 0.47 -26.21
CA LYS A 60 -9.97 1.74 -26.30
C LYS A 60 -9.34 2.25 -25.01
N TRP A 61 -9.87 1.89 -23.83
CA TRP A 61 -9.41 2.46 -22.56
C TRP A 61 -8.70 1.44 -21.66
N ALA A 62 -9.05 0.16 -21.77
CA ALA A 62 -8.39 -0.95 -21.06
C ALA A 62 -7.70 -1.91 -22.06
N PRO A 63 -6.60 -1.52 -22.74
CA PRO A 63 -5.99 -2.33 -23.79
C PRO A 63 -5.51 -3.70 -23.28
N VAL A 64 -5.15 -3.81 -22.00
CA VAL A 64 -4.80 -5.08 -21.34
C VAL A 64 -6.00 -6.02 -21.24
N TYR A 65 -7.20 -5.50 -20.92
CA TYR A 65 -8.43 -6.29 -20.87
C TYR A 65 -8.91 -6.70 -22.27
N ALA A 66 -8.67 -5.87 -23.30
CA ALA A 66 -8.96 -6.23 -24.69
C ALA A 66 -8.12 -7.43 -25.18
N LEU A 67 -6.97 -7.71 -24.53
CA LEU A 67 -6.16 -8.92 -24.74
C LEU A 67 -6.60 -10.11 -23.86
N GLY A 68 -7.68 -9.99 -23.10
CA GLY A 68 -8.16 -11.02 -22.16
C GLY A 68 -7.33 -11.14 -20.88
N LEU A 69 -6.43 -10.20 -20.59
CA LEU A 69 -5.53 -10.25 -19.45
C LEU A 69 -6.16 -9.56 -18.24
N TYR A 70 -6.67 -10.36 -17.30
CA TYR A 70 -7.33 -9.90 -16.06
C TYR A 70 -6.56 -10.25 -14.78
N GLY A 71 -5.30 -10.72 -14.92
CA GLY A 71 -4.48 -11.23 -13.82
C GLY A 71 -4.79 -12.67 -13.41
N SER A 72 -5.38 -13.48 -14.29
CA SER A 72 -5.56 -14.92 -14.05
C SER A 72 -4.23 -15.60 -13.69
N ASP A 73 -4.26 -16.49 -12.71
CA ASP A 73 -3.11 -17.21 -12.12
C ASP A 73 -2.02 -16.32 -11.45
N GLU A 74 -2.17 -14.99 -11.46
CA GLU A 74 -1.29 -14.07 -10.76
C GLU A 74 -1.63 -13.94 -9.27
N VAL A 75 -0.60 -13.68 -8.46
CA VAL A 75 -0.73 -13.41 -7.03
C VAL A 75 -0.14 -12.05 -6.69
N ILE A 76 -0.93 -11.19 -6.05
CA ILE A 76 -0.49 -9.89 -5.55
C ILE A 76 -0.20 -10.04 -4.04
N GLY A 77 1.04 -9.75 -3.64
CA GLY A 77 1.38 -9.60 -2.23
C GLY A 77 0.99 -8.22 -1.72
N MET A 78 0.52 -8.11 -0.48
CA MET A 78 0.33 -6.81 0.17
C MET A 78 0.27 -6.96 1.69
N ALA A 79 0.66 -5.90 2.41
CA ALA A 79 0.45 -5.79 3.84
C ALA A 79 -0.26 -4.48 4.18
N ASP A 80 -1.35 -4.55 4.93
CA ASP A 80 -2.17 -3.39 5.29
C ASP A 80 -3.06 -3.71 6.51
N THR A 81 -4.00 -2.84 6.87
CA THR A 81 -5.02 -3.15 7.90
C THR A 81 -5.95 -4.27 7.44
N ARG A 82 -6.77 -4.78 8.36
CA ARG A 82 -7.73 -5.86 8.09
C ARG A 82 -8.65 -5.61 6.89
N ILE A 83 -8.99 -6.68 6.18
CA ILE A 83 -9.97 -6.65 5.07
C ILE A 83 -11.36 -7.14 5.51
N ASP A 84 -12.41 -6.60 4.92
CA ASP A 84 -13.77 -7.12 5.05
C ASP A 84 -14.04 -8.24 4.05
N PHE A 85 -14.03 -9.47 4.55
CA PHE A 85 -14.33 -10.66 3.78
C PHE A 85 -15.77 -10.71 3.23
N ASN A 86 -16.71 -9.90 3.76
CA ASN A 86 -18.10 -9.84 3.31
C ASN A 86 -18.33 -8.83 2.17
N SER A 87 -17.34 -8.01 1.84
CA SER A 87 -17.36 -7.14 0.68
C SER A 87 -17.57 -7.96 -0.59
N CYS A 88 -18.53 -7.60 -1.46
CA CYS A 88 -18.79 -8.37 -2.69
C CYS A 88 -17.55 -8.49 -3.61
N PHE A 89 -16.61 -7.57 -3.49
CA PHE A 89 -15.35 -7.54 -4.23
C PHE A 89 -14.33 -8.60 -3.75
N LEU A 90 -14.48 -9.07 -2.50
CA LEU A 90 -13.55 -9.99 -1.83
C LEU A 90 -14.19 -11.32 -1.42
N ILE A 91 -15.52 -11.37 -1.24
CA ILE A 91 -16.26 -12.51 -0.72
C ILE A 91 -16.11 -13.78 -1.58
N ASP A 92 -16.12 -14.92 -0.90
CA ASP A 92 -16.24 -16.25 -1.47
C ASP A 92 -16.96 -17.20 -0.50
N TYR A 93 -17.39 -18.35 -0.99
CA TYR A 93 -17.97 -19.45 -0.20
C TYR A 93 -16.91 -20.45 0.29
N LYS A 94 -15.63 -20.21 0.00
CA LYS A 94 -14.49 -20.99 0.47
C LYS A 94 -13.93 -20.40 1.76
N ASP A 95 -13.36 -21.26 2.59
CA ASP A 95 -12.68 -20.84 3.82
C ASP A 95 -11.52 -19.87 3.53
N ILE A 96 -11.37 -18.87 4.39
CA ILE A 96 -10.23 -17.94 4.36
C ILE A 96 -8.95 -18.75 4.64
N PRO A 97 -7.92 -18.69 3.76
CA PRO A 97 -6.67 -19.42 3.95
C PRO A 97 -5.77 -18.70 4.97
N PHE A 98 -6.08 -18.86 6.26
CA PHE A 98 -5.35 -18.23 7.37
C PHE A 98 -3.99 -18.87 7.65
N TYR A 99 -2.96 -18.04 7.89
CA TYR A 99 -1.60 -18.48 8.25
C TYR A 99 -0.97 -17.60 9.34
N LEU A 100 -0.05 -18.20 10.10
CA LEU A 100 0.89 -17.47 10.95
C LEU A 100 2.09 -16.98 10.12
N PRO A 101 2.77 -15.88 10.51
CA PRO A 101 3.94 -15.35 9.79
C PRO A 101 5.12 -16.32 9.66
N ASN A 102 5.23 -17.29 10.57
CA ASN A 102 6.25 -18.34 10.57
C ASN A 102 5.78 -19.67 9.94
N SER A 103 4.58 -19.72 9.33
CA SER A 103 4.07 -20.96 8.72
C SER A 103 4.99 -21.44 7.60
N THR A 104 5.32 -22.73 7.62
CA THR A 104 6.15 -23.41 6.60
C THR A 104 5.30 -24.25 5.64
N THR A 105 4.07 -24.56 6.01
CA THR A 105 3.07 -25.26 5.18
C THR A 105 1.95 -24.31 4.77
N TYR A 106 1.50 -24.43 3.52
CA TYR A 106 0.43 -23.62 2.95
C TYR A 106 -0.56 -24.54 2.22
N ASN A 107 -1.83 -24.50 2.60
CA ASN A 107 -2.89 -25.30 1.99
C ASN A 107 -3.88 -24.38 1.27
N ASP A 108 -3.88 -24.42 -0.06
CA ASP A 108 -4.75 -23.56 -0.86
C ASP A 108 -6.22 -23.98 -0.73
N THR A 109 -7.03 -23.21 0.00
CA THR A 109 -8.49 -23.39 0.10
C THR A 109 -9.21 -23.17 -1.24
N ARG A 110 -8.48 -22.67 -2.26
CA ARG A 110 -8.98 -22.22 -3.57
C ARG A 110 -9.98 -21.07 -3.47
N HIS A 111 -9.87 -20.27 -2.42
CA HIS A 111 -10.65 -19.05 -2.25
C HIS A 111 -10.39 -18.06 -3.40
N ARG A 112 -11.47 -17.64 -4.06
CA ARG A 112 -11.53 -16.81 -5.28
C ARG A 112 -10.57 -15.63 -5.26
N LYS A 113 -10.59 -14.85 -4.16
CA LYS A 113 -9.77 -13.64 -4.01
C LYS A 113 -8.54 -13.77 -3.13
N LEU A 114 -8.47 -14.73 -2.20
CA LEU A 114 -7.36 -14.87 -1.26
C LEU A 114 -6.56 -16.14 -1.55
N ARG A 115 -5.26 -15.98 -1.78
CA ARG A 115 -4.27 -17.07 -1.79
C ARG A 115 -3.76 -17.38 -0.39
N ALA A 116 -3.62 -16.34 0.43
CA ALA A 116 -3.23 -16.42 1.83
C ALA A 116 -3.72 -15.20 2.59
N TYR A 117 -3.97 -15.39 3.88
CA TYR A 117 -4.25 -14.33 4.83
C TYR A 117 -3.37 -14.54 6.07
N ILE A 118 -2.25 -13.83 6.14
CA ILE A 118 -1.26 -13.92 7.21
C ILE A 118 -1.65 -12.96 8.34
N ARG A 119 -1.72 -13.44 9.59
CA ARG A 119 -1.91 -12.58 10.77
C ARG A 119 -1.18 -13.16 11.98
N GLN A 120 -0.62 -12.29 12.82
CA GLN A 120 0.22 -12.72 13.95
C GLN A 120 -0.58 -13.26 15.14
N ASP A 121 -1.77 -12.72 15.39
CA ASP A 121 -2.69 -13.20 16.42
C ASP A 121 -4.02 -13.62 15.78
N MET A 122 -4.33 -14.91 15.84
CA MET A 122 -5.57 -15.48 15.28
C MET A 122 -6.81 -15.27 16.17
N SER A 123 -6.64 -14.82 17.41
CA SER A 123 -7.68 -14.81 18.45
C SER A 123 -8.35 -13.46 18.67
N VAL A 124 -7.67 -12.35 18.33
CA VAL A 124 -8.18 -11.00 18.63
C VAL A 124 -8.91 -10.39 17.45
N ASP A 125 -10.19 -10.11 17.66
CA ASP A 125 -11.03 -9.37 16.73
C ASP A 125 -10.74 -7.85 16.86
N VAL A 126 -9.53 -7.44 16.44
CA VAL A 126 -9.15 -6.02 16.43
C VAL A 126 -9.90 -5.31 15.29
N LEU A 127 -11.13 -4.90 15.57
CA LEU A 127 -11.84 -3.88 14.81
C LEU A 127 -11.17 -2.52 15.05
N ALA A 128 -9.98 -2.35 14.47
CA ALA A 128 -9.33 -1.04 14.42
C ALA A 128 -10.25 -0.07 13.68
N SER A 129 -10.42 1.13 14.22
CA SER A 129 -11.30 2.20 13.70
C SER A 129 -10.99 2.66 12.26
N ASN A 130 -9.97 2.08 11.64
CA ASN A 130 -9.46 2.35 10.29
C ASN A 130 -9.59 1.12 9.36
N GLY A 131 -10.46 0.13 9.69
CA GLY A 131 -10.66 -1.14 8.97
C GLY A 131 -11.15 -1.08 7.51
N TYR A 132 -11.07 0.09 6.89
CA TYR A 132 -11.42 0.34 5.50
C TYR A 132 -10.22 0.29 4.56
N HIS A 133 -8.99 0.53 5.05
CA HIS A 133 -7.85 0.76 4.17
C HIS A 133 -7.36 -0.53 3.48
N GLY A 134 -7.13 -1.62 4.22
CA GLY A 134 -6.77 -2.90 3.59
C GLY A 134 -7.86 -3.41 2.64
N THR A 135 -9.13 -3.32 3.05
CA THR A 135 -10.31 -3.59 2.20
C THR A 135 -10.28 -2.78 0.89
N HIS A 136 -9.96 -1.49 0.98
CA HIS A 136 -9.86 -0.57 -0.14
C HIS A 136 -8.71 -0.93 -1.10
N ILE A 137 -7.51 -1.18 -0.57
CA ILE A 137 -6.32 -1.51 -1.37
C ILE A 137 -6.47 -2.88 -2.04
N ALA A 138 -6.93 -3.90 -1.30
CA ALA A 138 -7.19 -5.23 -1.82
C ALA A 138 -8.18 -5.21 -3.00
N SER A 139 -9.29 -4.47 -2.84
CA SER A 139 -10.30 -4.33 -3.90
C SER A 139 -9.85 -3.42 -5.05
N SER A 140 -9.01 -2.41 -4.83
CA SER A 140 -8.43 -1.61 -5.91
C SER A 140 -7.46 -2.42 -6.78
N ALA A 141 -6.68 -3.29 -6.14
CA ALA A 141 -5.72 -4.16 -6.83
C ALA A 141 -6.43 -5.28 -7.61
N ALA A 142 -7.34 -6.01 -6.95
CA ALA A 142 -7.90 -7.23 -7.51
C ALA A 142 -9.40 -7.44 -7.23
N GLY A 143 -10.14 -6.47 -6.70
CA GLY A 143 -11.56 -6.63 -6.35
C GLY A 143 -12.41 -7.07 -7.55
N ASP A 144 -13.34 -7.99 -7.32
CA ASP A 144 -14.26 -8.48 -8.35
C ASP A 144 -15.66 -8.71 -7.77
N CYS A 145 -16.65 -7.92 -8.21
CA CYS A 145 -18.02 -7.95 -7.73
C CYS A 145 -19.01 -8.00 -8.90
N ILE A 146 -19.72 -9.12 -9.04
CA ILE A 146 -20.67 -9.40 -10.15
C ILE A 146 -21.78 -8.34 -10.25
N ASP A 147 -22.26 -7.83 -9.12
CA ASP A 147 -23.32 -6.81 -9.08
C ASP A 147 -22.80 -5.39 -9.43
N GLN A 148 -21.48 -5.18 -9.37
CA GLN A 148 -20.84 -3.87 -9.54
C GLN A 148 -19.52 -3.94 -10.35
N PRO A 149 -19.49 -4.58 -11.54
CA PRO A 149 -18.26 -4.89 -12.27
C PRO A 149 -17.50 -3.63 -12.75
N LYS A 150 -18.21 -2.51 -12.86
CA LYS A 150 -17.67 -1.17 -13.13
C LYS A 150 -16.71 -0.61 -12.05
N TYR A 151 -16.64 -1.25 -10.88
CA TYR A 151 -15.76 -0.89 -9.77
C TYR A 151 -14.77 -2.03 -9.42
N ASN A 152 -14.61 -3.00 -10.31
CA ASN A 152 -13.59 -4.03 -10.18
C ASN A 152 -12.18 -3.40 -10.21
N GLY A 153 -11.22 -4.05 -9.55
CA GLY A 153 -9.82 -3.63 -9.51
C GLY A 153 -9.06 -3.86 -10.83
N ILE A 154 -7.76 -3.56 -10.83
CA ILE A 154 -6.86 -3.75 -12.00
C ILE A 154 -6.73 -5.20 -12.46
N ALA A 155 -6.74 -6.14 -11.52
CA ALA A 155 -6.52 -7.55 -11.79
C ALA A 155 -7.65 -8.38 -11.17
N PRO A 156 -8.89 -8.28 -11.68
CA PRO A 156 -10.06 -8.89 -11.05
C PRO A 156 -9.98 -10.41 -10.99
N SER A 157 -9.15 -11.05 -11.81
CA SER A 157 -8.89 -12.50 -11.78
C SER A 157 -7.68 -12.90 -10.93
N ALA A 158 -6.87 -11.95 -10.44
CA ALA A 158 -5.73 -12.25 -9.56
C ALA A 158 -6.16 -12.62 -8.15
N ARG A 159 -5.29 -13.32 -7.42
CA ARG A 159 -5.47 -13.67 -6.00
C ARG A 159 -4.53 -12.85 -5.13
N ILE A 160 -4.89 -12.64 -3.88
CA ILE A 160 -4.13 -11.81 -2.94
C ILE A 160 -3.48 -12.68 -1.86
N ALA A 161 -2.19 -12.49 -1.63
CA ALA A 161 -1.50 -12.99 -0.44
C ALA A 161 -1.35 -11.82 0.54
N PHE A 162 -2.30 -11.71 1.47
CA PHE A 162 -2.50 -10.54 2.31
C PHE A 162 -1.85 -10.72 3.69
N TYR A 163 -1.12 -9.73 4.18
CA TYR A 163 -0.56 -9.71 5.54
C TYR A 163 -1.29 -8.65 6.38
N GLU A 164 -2.05 -9.07 7.39
CA GLU A 164 -2.73 -8.16 8.32
C GLU A 164 -1.70 -7.55 9.28
N LEU A 165 -1.52 -6.24 9.18
CA LEU A 165 -0.74 -5.45 10.12
C LEU A 165 -1.64 -4.95 11.24
N SER A 166 -1.23 -5.13 12.48
CA SER A 166 -1.93 -4.53 13.62
C SER A 166 -1.76 -3.00 13.59
N ALA A 167 -2.81 -2.29 13.97
CA ALA A 167 -2.79 -0.83 14.08
C ALA A 167 -3.27 -0.41 15.47
N LYS A 168 -2.49 0.43 16.14
CA LYS A 168 -2.84 1.01 17.45
C LYS A 168 -2.85 2.53 17.34
N ARG A 169 -4.00 3.15 17.66
CA ARG A 169 -4.21 4.61 17.62
C ARG A 169 -3.82 5.26 16.27
N GLY A 170 -4.04 4.56 15.16
CA GLY A 170 -3.75 5.05 13.80
C GLY A 170 -2.33 4.79 13.29
N ILE A 171 -1.41 4.33 14.14
CA ILE A 171 -0.06 3.91 13.76
C ILE A 171 -0.07 2.42 13.42
N ILE A 172 0.60 2.05 12.33
CA ILE A 172 0.77 0.66 11.91
C ILE A 172 1.97 0.05 12.64
N GLU A 173 1.78 -1.13 13.21
CA GLU A 173 2.86 -1.94 13.79
C GLU A 173 3.45 -2.83 12.69
N LEU A 174 4.76 -2.71 12.48
CA LEU A 174 5.52 -3.45 11.47
C LEU A 174 6.44 -4.47 12.16
N PRO A 175 6.68 -5.66 11.57
CA PRO A 175 7.63 -6.63 12.12
C PRO A 175 9.05 -6.06 12.17
N SER A 176 9.88 -6.60 13.06
CA SER A 176 11.23 -6.07 13.35
C SER A 176 12.02 -5.83 12.07
N LYS A 177 12.13 -6.84 11.20
CA LYS A 177 12.62 -6.67 9.84
C LYS A 177 11.46 -6.61 8.88
N LEU A 178 11.46 -5.63 7.97
CA LEU A 178 10.38 -5.48 7.00
C LEU A 178 10.36 -6.63 5.98
N GLU A 179 11.51 -7.29 5.70
CA GLU A 179 11.61 -8.43 4.79
C GLU A 179 10.67 -9.61 5.14
N GLU A 180 10.26 -9.72 6.42
CA GLU A 180 9.36 -10.75 6.94
C GLU A 180 8.00 -10.78 6.23
N ILE A 181 7.43 -9.63 5.83
CA ILE A 181 6.10 -9.58 5.19
C ILE A 181 6.12 -10.06 3.73
N PHE A 182 7.29 -10.07 3.08
CA PHE A 182 7.44 -10.42 1.67
C PHE A 182 7.58 -11.94 1.46
N HIS A 183 8.20 -12.66 2.41
CA HIS A 183 8.57 -14.06 2.24
C HIS A 183 7.39 -15.03 1.98
N ILE A 184 6.26 -14.91 2.68
CA ILE A 184 5.11 -15.82 2.45
C ILE A 184 4.48 -15.54 1.08
N PRO A 185 4.09 -14.30 0.73
CA PRO A 185 3.60 -13.99 -0.61
C PRO A 185 4.54 -14.43 -1.73
N TYR A 186 5.85 -14.21 -1.58
CA TYR A 186 6.86 -14.64 -2.56
C TYR A 186 6.87 -16.17 -2.80
N LYS A 187 6.86 -16.97 -1.70
CA LYS A 187 6.74 -18.44 -1.76
C LYS A 187 5.42 -18.89 -2.40
N LEU A 188 4.37 -18.09 -2.26
CA LEU A 188 3.05 -18.30 -2.88
C LEU A 188 2.95 -17.73 -4.30
N ARG A 189 4.11 -17.50 -4.96
CA ARG A 189 4.26 -17.01 -6.34
C ARG A 189 3.84 -15.55 -6.56
N ALA A 190 3.72 -14.74 -5.52
CA ALA A 190 3.63 -13.30 -5.73
C ALA A 190 4.92 -12.76 -6.35
N ARG A 191 4.78 -11.90 -7.35
CA ARG A 191 5.88 -11.20 -8.04
C ARG A 191 5.73 -9.68 -8.03
N ILE A 192 4.60 -9.19 -7.52
CA ILE A 192 4.36 -7.79 -7.19
C ILE A 192 3.91 -7.73 -5.73
N TYR A 193 4.49 -6.79 -4.97
CA TYR A 193 4.09 -6.50 -3.59
C TYR A 193 3.65 -5.05 -3.43
N MET A 194 2.49 -4.80 -2.85
CA MET A 194 1.95 -3.46 -2.64
C MET A 194 2.10 -3.01 -1.18
N VAL A 195 2.62 -1.80 -0.99
CA VAL A 195 2.78 -1.14 0.32
C VAL A 195 2.12 0.24 0.28
N SER A 196 0.90 0.34 0.77
CA SER A 196 0.07 1.55 0.69
C SER A 196 0.13 2.41 1.97
N TRP A 197 1.25 2.34 2.68
CA TRP A 197 1.53 3.06 3.91
C TRP A 197 2.97 3.59 3.92
N GLY A 198 3.26 4.52 4.82
CA GLY A 198 4.60 5.10 4.97
C GLY A 198 4.70 6.12 6.09
N CYS A 199 5.91 6.66 6.27
CA CYS A 199 6.23 7.67 7.29
C CYS A 199 5.33 8.91 7.20
N SER A 200 4.98 9.50 8.36
CA SER A 200 4.21 10.75 8.46
C SER A 200 5.00 11.86 9.14
N LEU A 201 4.93 13.08 8.60
CA LEU A 201 5.53 14.25 9.24
C LEU A 201 4.71 14.74 10.44
N GLU A 202 3.38 14.55 10.46
CA GLU A 202 2.50 14.87 11.60
C GLU A 202 2.85 14.11 12.89
N HIS A 203 3.67 13.06 12.78
CA HIS A 203 4.13 12.22 13.88
C HIS A 203 5.66 12.18 14.04
N ASP A 204 6.42 13.05 13.35
CA ASP A 204 7.84 13.27 13.68
C ASP A 204 8.06 14.52 14.53
N SER A 205 8.94 14.39 15.51
CA SER A 205 9.20 15.41 16.53
C SER A 205 9.96 16.65 16.05
N GLN A 206 10.33 16.72 14.77
CA GLN A 206 11.20 17.78 14.24
C GLN A 206 10.51 18.75 13.27
N ASN A 207 9.31 18.43 12.77
CA ASN A 207 8.57 19.24 11.77
C ASN A 207 9.41 19.67 10.54
N LEU A 208 10.45 18.90 10.18
CA LEU A 208 11.26 19.14 8.99
C LEU A 208 10.63 18.42 7.79
N PRO A 209 10.42 19.07 6.63
CA PRO A 209 9.83 18.44 5.44
C PRO A 209 10.53 17.15 4.99
N SER A 210 11.82 17.02 5.27
CA SER A 210 12.63 15.86 4.92
C SER A 210 12.74 14.77 5.99
N ALA A 211 12.09 14.88 7.14
CA ALA A 211 12.26 13.94 8.26
C ALA A 211 11.95 12.47 7.89
N CYS A 212 10.99 12.28 6.97
CA CYS A 212 10.64 10.98 6.41
C CYS A 212 11.51 10.54 5.22
N SER A 213 12.30 11.44 4.63
CA SER A 213 12.81 11.33 3.26
C SER A 213 14.24 10.82 3.17
N TYR A 214 14.78 10.32 4.28
CA TYR A 214 16.07 9.66 4.38
C TYR A 214 15.98 8.19 3.94
N TYR A 215 17.11 7.62 3.52
CA TYR A 215 17.27 6.17 3.41
C TYR A 215 17.42 5.58 4.82
N ASP A 216 16.58 4.62 5.18
CA ASP A 216 16.48 4.05 6.52
C ASP A 216 16.45 2.51 6.50
N SER A 217 16.23 1.88 7.66
CA SER A 217 16.14 0.42 7.77
C SER A 217 14.99 -0.19 6.97
N LEU A 218 13.83 0.46 6.85
CA LEU A 218 12.70 -0.08 6.08
C LEU A 218 13.03 -0.10 4.57
N SER A 219 13.70 0.95 4.11
CA SER A 219 14.18 1.09 2.74
C SER A 219 15.30 0.10 2.42
N TYR A 220 16.21 -0.13 3.39
CA TYR A 220 17.25 -1.14 3.32
C TYR A 220 16.69 -2.56 3.24
N ASP A 221 15.70 -2.90 4.07
CA ASP A 221 15.09 -4.24 4.07
C ASP A 221 14.41 -4.56 2.72
N ILE A 222 13.79 -3.55 2.07
CA ILE A 222 13.28 -3.71 0.69
C ILE A 222 14.42 -3.87 -0.32
N ASP A 223 15.43 -3.00 -0.28
CA ASP A 223 16.57 -3.06 -1.22
C ASP A 223 17.28 -4.41 -1.14
N LYS A 224 17.48 -4.94 0.07
CA LYS A 224 18.05 -6.26 0.34
C LYS A 224 17.14 -7.37 -0.18
N PHE A 225 15.85 -7.35 0.16
CA PHE A 225 14.92 -8.41 -0.24
C PHE A 225 14.80 -8.50 -1.76
N VAL A 226 14.66 -7.38 -2.48
CA VAL A 226 14.56 -7.37 -3.95
C VAL A 226 15.89 -7.73 -4.60
N TYR A 227 17.03 -7.34 -4.02
CA TYR A 227 18.34 -7.77 -4.52
C TYR A 227 18.55 -9.30 -4.38
N GLU A 228 18.01 -9.91 -3.32
CA GLU A 228 18.03 -11.36 -3.10
C GLU A 228 16.96 -12.12 -3.91
N ASN A 229 15.97 -11.43 -4.50
CA ASN A 229 14.83 -12.00 -5.24
C ASN A 229 14.48 -11.10 -6.44
N ASP A 230 15.31 -11.16 -7.48
CA ASP A 230 15.30 -10.23 -8.62
C ASP A 230 14.07 -10.35 -9.56
N ASP A 231 13.23 -11.36 -9.35
CA ASP A 231 11.93 -11.52 -10.02
C ASP A 231 10.76 -10.87 -9.27
N MET A 232 10.97 -10.23 -8.11
CA MET A 232 9.90 -9.61 -7.30
C MET A 232 10.00 -8.08 -7.20
N LEU A 233 8.95 -7.39 -7.65
CA LEU A 233 8.81 -5.93 -7.56
C LEU A 233 8.06 -5.50 -6.30
N VAL A 234 8.69 -4.69 -5.45
CA VAL A 234 8.00 -3.97 -4.36
C VAL A 234 7.56 -2.59 -4.84
N VAL A 235 6.26 -2.32 -4.76
CA VAL A 235 5.59 -1.09 -5.19
C VAL A 235 5.01 -0.37 -3.97
N THR A 236 5.36 0.90 -3.77
CA THR A 236 4.99 1.62 -2.54
C THR A 236 4.37 2.98 -2.82
N ALA A 237 3.47 3.44 -1.96
CA ALA A 237 2.99 4.83 -2.01
C ALA A 237 4.16 5.79 -1.71
N ALA A 238 4.28 6.88 -2.47
CA ALA A 238 5.34 7.88 -2.28
C ALA A 238 5.18 8.70 -0.98
N GLY A 239 3.95 8.79 -0.46
CA GLY A 239 3.58 9.58 0.70
C GLY A 239 2.54 10.67 0.37
N ASN A 240 1.93 11.21 1.43
CA ASN A 240 0.88 12.22 1.37
C ASN A 240 1.34 13.56 1.98
N GLU A 241 2.66 13.80 2.00
CA GLU A 241 3.30 14.94 2.66
C GLU A 241 3.61 16.07 1.65
N GLY A 242 3.03 16.02 0.45
CA GLY A 242 3.35 16.90 -0.66
C GLY A 242 3.07 18.39 -0.43
N ASP A 243 2.16 18.72 0.48
CA ASP A 243 1.82 20.10 0.82
C ASP A 243 2.93 20.78 1.66
N TYR A 244 3.88 20.00 2.22
CA TYR A 244 5.11 20.51 2.84
C TYR A 244 6.23 20.84 1.82
N GLY A 245 5.97 20.65 0.53
CA GLY A 245 6.88 21.02 -0.57
C GLY A 245 7.66 19.84 -1.16
N TYR A 246 8.88 20.15 -1.64
CA TYR A 246 9.83 19.17 -2.20
C TYR A 246 10.56 18.39 -1.10
N SER A 247 11.20 17.29 -1.49
CA SER A 247 11.89 16.38 -0.56
C SER A 247 10.98 15.74 0.49
N THR A 248 9.77 15.37 0.08
CA THR A 248 8.69 14.84 0.93
C THR A 248 8.32 13.38 0.64
N VAL A 249 9.01 12.71 -0.29
CA VAL A 249 8.89 11.26 -0.52
C VAL A 249 9.41 10.51 0.70
N GLY A 250 8.53 9.80 1.41
CA GLY A 250 8.83 9.22 2.71
C GLY A 250 9.16 7.72 2.69
N SER A 251 9.96 7.27 3.64
CA SER A 251 10.18 5.84 3.93
C SER A 251 8.85 5.08 4.04
N PRO A 252 8.71 3.87 3.46
CA PRO A 252 9.78 3.08 2.85
C PRO A 252 10.13 3.46 1.40
N ALA A 253 9.45 4.41 0.76
CA ALA A 253 9.60 4.75 -0.65
C ALA A 253 10.95 5.41 -1.04
N THR A 254 11.92 5.46 -0.11
CA THR A 254 13.26 6.03 -0.30
C THR A 254 14.33 4.98 -0.63
N TYR A 255 13.95 3.72 -0.85
CA TYR A 255 14.80 2.64 -1.39
C TYR A 255 15.35 2.93 -2.81
N LYS A 256 16.15 2.02 -3.35
CA LYS A 256 16.70 2.06 -4.72
C LYS A 256 16.03 1.09 -5.68
N ASN A 257 15.67 -0.11 -5.22
CA ASN A 257 15.32 -1.29 -6.02
C ASN A 257 13.80 -1.56 -6.12
N GLY A 258 12.94 -0.68 -5.63
CA GLY A 258 11.47 -0.75 -5.79
C GLY A 258 10.89 0.39 -6.63
N MET A 259 9.56 0.44 -6.70
CA MET A 259 8.80 1.45 -7.46
C MET A 259 7.86 2.28 -6.57
N ALA A 260 8.21 3.55 -6.37
CA ALA A 260 7.42 4.52 -5.62
C ALA A 260 6.39 5.19 -6.54
N VAL A 261 5.14 5.22 -6.12
CA VAL A 261 4.00 5.72 -6.89
C VAL A 261 3.45 6.99 -6.24
N GLY A 262 3.49 8.10 -6.98
CA GLY A 262 2.84 9.35 -6.60
C GLY A 262 1.37 9.42 -7.07
N SER A 263 0.62 10.37 -6.51
CA SER A 263 -0.82 10.55 -6.74
C SER A 263 -1.13 11.70 -7.71
N MET A 264 -2.01 11.44 -8.67
CA MET A 264 -2.57 12.43 -9.59
C MET A 264 -4.03 12.76 -9.31
N ASN A 265 -4.43 13.96 -9.73
CA ASN A 265 -5.81 14.41 -9.85
C ASN A 265 -6.47 13.78 -11.09
N ASP A 266 -7.66 13.23 -10.89
CA ASP A 266 -8.46 12.57 -11.92
C ASP A 266 -9.83 13.24 -12.08
N ARG A 267 -10.60 12.90 -13.13
CA ARG A 267 -11.87 13.54 -13.46
C ARG A 267 -12.93 13.45 -12.39
N THR A 268 -12.97 12.38 -11.59
CA THR A 268 -13.93 12.34 -10.46
C THR A 268 -13.65 13.37 -9.39
N SER A 269 -12.39 13.81 -9.21
CA SER A 269 -12.07 14.97 -8.36
C SER A 269 -12.79 16.25 -8.85
N THR A 270 -13.11 16.32 -10.14
CA THR A 270 -13.86 17.42 -10.77
C THR A 270 -15.40 17.25 -10.75
N THR A 271 -15.93 16.12 -10.25
CA THR A 271 -17.40 15.90 -10.15
C THR A 271 -18.02 16.41 -8.84
N ASN A 272 -17.21 16.81 -7.86
CA ASN A 272 -17.68 17.57 -6.70
C ASN A 272 -17.86 19.06 -7.07
N GLU A 273 -18.80 19.35 -7.97
CA GLU A 273 -19.03 20.67 -8.60
C GLU A 273 -19.10 21.86 -7.61
N ASN A 274 -19.46 21.60 -6.35
CA ASN A 274 -19.58 22.59 -5.30
C ASN A 274 -18.28 22.91 -4.53
N ARG A 275 -17.18 22.15 -4.71
CA ARG A 275 -15.86 22.49 -4.13
C ARG A 275 -14.90 23.14 -5.14
N ILE A 276 -14.98 22.77 -6.42
CA ILE A 276 -14.04 23.23 -7.46
C ILE A 276 -14.28 24.70 -7.84
N LYS A 277 -15.53 25.16 -7.75
CA LYS A 277 -15.93 26.56 -8.03
C LYS A 277 -15.20 27.60 -7.15
N ASN A 278 -14.60 27.19 -6.03
CA ASN A 278 -13.90 28.07 -5.10
C ASN A 278 -12.38 27.84 -5.00
N SER A 279 -11.80 26.84 -5.69
CA SER A 279 -10.38 26.49 -5.50
C SER A 279 -9.45 26.90 -6.65
N GLY A 280 -9.97 27.12 -7.86
CA GLY A 280 -9.15 27.33 -9.06
C GLY A 280 -8.47 26.04 -9.53
N GLU A 281 -8.73 25.65 -10.79
CA GLU A 281 -7.91 24.71 -11.57
C GLU A 281 -7.43 23.42 -10.87
N VAL A 282 -8.35 22.57 -10.38
CA VAL A 282 -8.04 21.13 -10.29
C VAL A 282 -8.06 20.55 -11.70
N SER A 283 -6.96 20.74 -12.43
CA SER A 283 -6.81 20.21 -13.78
C SER A 283 -6.53 18.70 -13.75
N ILE A 284 -7.12 17.98 -14.70
CA ILE A 284 -7.02 16.53 -14.83
C ILE A 284 -5.59 16.17 -15.28
N ASN A 285 -5.05 15.04 -14.80
CA ASN A 285 -3.66 14.63 -15.06
C ASN A 285 -2.60 15.59 -14.47
N THR A 286 -2.96 16.36 -13.43
CA THR A 286 -1.98 17.08 -12.60
C THR A 286 -1.59 16.28 -11.37
N VAL A 287 -0.43 16.56 -10.79
CA VAL A 287 0.00 16.00 -9.50
C VAL A 287 -0.96 16.48 -8.41
N ALA A 288 -1.47 15.57 -7.57
CA ALA A 288 -2.30 15.94 -6.43
C ALA A 288 -1.48 16.77 -5.41
N GLY A 289 -2.07 17.80 -4.80
CA GLY A 289 -1.37 18.69 -3.84
C GLY A 289 -0.64 17.90 -2.75
N PHE A 290 -1.38 17.02 -2.08
CA PHE A 290 -0.87 16.12 -1.05
C PHE A 290 0.17 15.10 -1.55
N SER A 291 0.29 14.82 -2.84
CA SER A 291 1.25 13.81 -3.33
C SER A 291 2.67 14.26 -2.97
N SER A 292 3.37 13.44 -2.20
CA SER A 292 4.78 13.64 -1.86
C SER A 292 5.62 13.84 -3.12
N LYS A 293 6.57 14.78 -3.04
CA LYS A 293 7.36 15.30 -4.16
C LYS A 293 8.84 15.04 -3.93
N GLY A 294 9.52 14.67 -5.01
CA GLY A 294 10.95 14.41 -5.01
C GLY A 294 11.83 15.66 -4.78
N PRO A 295 13.16 15.50 -4.86
CA PRO A 295 13.87 14.21 -4.83
C PRO A 295 13.70 13.54 -3.44
N VAL A 296 14.31 12.38 -3.19
CA VAL A 296 14.56 11.99 -1.78
C VAL A 296 15.71 12.82 -1.21
N TYR A 297 15.96 12.77 0.11
CA TYR A 297 16.90 13.69 0.76
C TYR A 297 18.34 13.65 0.20
N ASP A 298 18.78 12.49 -0.29
CA ASP A 298 20.10 12.30 -0.91
C ASP A 298 20.16 12.66 -2.41
N GLY A 299 19.09 13.25 -2.96
CA GLY A 299 19.02 13.72 -4.34
C GLY A 299 18.56 12.69 -5.38
N ARG A 300 18.33 11.42 -5.01
CA ARG A 300 17.77 10.43 -5.95
C ARG A 300 16.36 10.81 -6.38
N ILE A 301 16.01 10.48 -7.63
CA ILE A 301 14.70 10.76 -8.22
C ILE A 301 13.68 9.76 -7.67
N LYS A 302 12.63 10.27 -7.02
CA LYS A 302 11.37 9.58 -6.66
C LYS A 302 10.23 10.63 -6.65
N PRO A 303 8.94 10.26 -6.76
CA PRO A 303 8.45 8.93 -7.15
C PRO A 303 8.92 8.54 -8.55
N ASP A 304 8.91 7.24 -8.85
CA ASP A 304 9.32 6.72 -10.14
C ASP A 304 8.22 6.89 -11.19
N ILE A 305 6.95 6.72 -10.77
CA ILE A 305 5.77 6.90 -11.61
C ILE A 305 4.64 7.62 -10.85
N MET A 306 3.65 8.07 -11.61
CA MET A 306 2.44 8.72 -11.10
C MET A 306 1.21 7.90 -11.51
N ALA A 307 0.24 7.74 -10.61
CA ALA A 307 -1.03 7.04 -10.86
C ALA A 307 -2.23 7.87 -10.36
N SER A 308 -3.44 7.51 -10.80
CA SER A 308 -4.67 8.10 -10.25
C SER A 308 -4.77 7.77 -8.75
N GLY A 309 -4.84 8.81 -7.92
CA GLY A 309 -4.72 8.68 -6.47
C GLY A 309 -5.56 9.67 -5.66
N ASN A 310 -5.97 10.80 -6.25
CA ASN A 310 -6.87 11.74 -5.58
C ASN A 310 -8.33 11.28 -5.76
N PHE A 311 -8.89 10.74 -4.67
CA PHE A 311 -10.15 10.01 -4.62
C PHE A 311 -10.15 8.75 -5.54
N VAL A 312 -9.87 7.54 -5.01
CA VAL A 312 -9.87 6.23 -5.75
C VAL A 312 -11.00 5.28 -5.29
N TYR A 313 -11.92 4.82 -6.14
CA TYR A 313 -13.22 4.19 -5.80
C TYR A 313 -12.94 2.73 -5.51
N SER A 314 -13.30 2.27 -4.31
CA SER A 314 -13.15 0.87 -3.93
C SER A 314 -14.19 0.48 -2.89
N SER A 315 -14.19 -0.78 -2.50
CA SER A 315 -15.11 -1.29 -1.48
C SER A 315 -14.90 -0.63 -0.13
N ALA A 316 -16.00 -0.19 0.49
CA ALA A 316 -16.06 0.03 1.92
C ALA A 316 -16.25 -1.31 2.65
N ALA A 317 -15.60 -1.45 3.79
CA ALA A 317 -15.91 -2.45 4.81
C ALA A 317 -17.25 -2.16 5.51
N ASP A 318 -17.70 -3.11 6.33
CA ASP A 318 -18.88 -3.03 7.21
C ASP A 318 -20.17 -2.63 6.47
N THR A 319 -20.35 -3.20 5.27
CA THR A 319 -21.64 -3.13 4.60
C THR A 319 -22.06 -4.50 4.06
N LEU A 320 -23.18 -5.02 4.57
CA LEU A 320 -23.87 -6.25 4.13
C LEU A 320 -24.28 -6.26 2.62
N ARG A 321 -23.90 -5.24 1.85
CA ARG A 321 -24.17 -5.06 0.41
C ARG A 321 -23.05 -4.32 -0.35
N GLY A 322 -21.79 -4.42 0.09
CA GLY A 322 -20.61 -3.97 -0.67
C GLY A 322 -20.73 -2.55 -1.26
N ARG A 323 -20.96 -1.53 -0.42
CA ARG A 323 -20.98 -0.15 -0.89
C ARG A 323 -19.58 0.26 -1.38
N VAL A 324 -19.55 0.99 -2.48
CA VAL A 324 -18.35 1.61 -3.01
C VAL A 324 -18.29 3.04 -2.46
N THR A 325 -17.20 3.38 -1.77
CA THR A 325 -16.99 4.72 -1.17
C THR A 325 -16.43 5.70 -2.17
#